data_AF-H3NHU8-F1
#
_entry.id   AF-H3NHU8-F1
#
_cell.length_a   1.000
_cell.length_b   1.000
_cell.length_c   1.000
_cell.angle_alpha   90.00
_cell.angle_beta   90.00
_cell.angle_gamma   90.00
#
_symmetry.space_group_name_H-M   'P 1'
#
loop_
_entity.id
_entity.type
_entity.pdbx_description
1 polymer ?
#
loop_
_entity_poly.entity_id
_entity_poly.type
_entity_poly.pdbx_seq_one_letter_code
_entity_poly.pdbx_strand_id
1 'polypeptide(L)'
;MKNKLKQLKEAIKGSRFKEAFTMIEMLIVLGIVALLMVIIIPNISGQKQRIDKQANENITEIVSTQANAYYLVEGSGQAVTLEILVAEGYLTEKQAKEAETRIGDQLPSLLANP
;
A
#
# COMPACT_ATOMS: atom_id res chain seq x y z
N MET A 1 -68.77 25.52 -14.32
CA MET A 1 -68.00 24.48 -15.04
C MET A 1 -66.65 24.96 -15.59
N LYS A 2 -66.55 26.14 -16.22
CA LYS A 2 -65.33 26.60 -16.93
C LYS A 2 -64.06 26.78 -16.06
N ASN A 3 -64.22 27.12 -14.77
CA ASN A 3 -63.07 27.29 -13.85
C ASN A 3 -62.40 25.96 -13.47
N LYS A 4 -63.17 24.86 -13.31
CA LYS A 4 -62.58 23.54 -13.06
C LYS A 4 -61.75 23.08 -14.26
N LEU A 5 -62.20 23.38 -15.48
CA LEU A 5 -61.45 23.10 -16.71
C LEU A 5 -60.11 23.87 -16.78
N LYS A 6 -60.10 25.12 -16.32
CA LYS A 6 -58.91 25.97 -16.31
C LYS A 6 -57.89 25.50 -15.26
N GLN A 7 -58.38 25.13 -14.06
CA GLN A 7 -57.56 24.53 -13.00
C GLN A 7 -56.99 23.16 -13.42
N LEU A 8 -57.75 22.35 -14.15
CA LEU A 8 -57.28 21.07 -14.68
C LEU A 8 -56.19 21.25 -15.74
N LYS A 9 -56.31 22.26 -16.62
CA LYS A 9 -55.27 22.61 -17.60
C LYS A 9 -53.97 23.09 -16.95
N GLU A 10 -54.07 23.88 -15.89
CA GLU A 10 -52.91 24.35 -15.12
C GLU A 10 -52.22 23.19 -14.38
N ALA A 11 -52.98 22.25 -13.81
CA ALA A 11 -52.47 21.07 -13.12
C ALA A 11 -51.67 20.12 -14.04
N ILE A 12 -52.01 20.07 -15.33
CA ILE A 12 -51.33 19.20 -16.32
C ILE A 12 -50.11 19.90 -16.97
N LYS A 13 -50.00 21.24 -16.87
CA LYS A 13 -48.93 22.04 -17.50
C LYS A 13 -47.56 21.91 -16.80
N GLY A 14 -47.47 21.18 -15.68
CA GLY A 14 -46.31 21.18 -14.78
C GLY A 14 -45.24 20.10 -15.01
N SER A 15 -45.51 18.99 -15.70
CA SER A 15 -44.50 17.92 -15.84
C SER A 15 -43.70 18.07 -17.13
N ARG A 16 -42.72 18.98 -17.12
CA ARG A 16 -41.58 18.86 -18.04
C ARG A 16 -40.81 17.61 -17.62
N PHE A 17 -41.05 16.48 -18.30
CA PHE A 17 -40.21 15.30 -18.17
C PHE A 17 -38.79 15.72 -18.51
N LYS A 18 -37.91 15.79 -17.50
CA LYS A 18 -36.49 15.95 -17.75
C LYS A 18 -36.00 14.59 -18.20
N GLU A 19 -35.75 14.46 -19.50
CA GLU A 19 -34.99 13.35 -20.06
C GLU A 19 -33.55 13.46 -19.55
N ALA A 20 -33.30 12.90 -18.38
CA ALA A 20 -31.97 12.81 -17.79
C ALA A 20 -31.75 11.36 -17.38
N PHE A 21 -30.63 10.81 -17.84
CA PHE A 21 -30.23 9.41 -17.74
C PHE A 21 -30.72 8.54 -18.91
N THR A 22 -30.02 8.66 -20.02
CA THR A 22 -30.12 7.70 -21.13
C THR A 22 -29.16 6.53 -20.91
N MET A 23 -29.44 5.38 -21.54
CA MET A 23 -28.51 4.24 -21.45
C MET A 23 -27.16 4.54 -22.08
N ILE A 24 -27.12 5.35 -23.15
CA ILE A 24 -25.89 5.75 -23.81
C ILE A 24 -24.99 6.61 -22.90
N GLU A 25 -25.59 7.41 -22.02
CA GLU A 25 -24.87 8.24 -21.04
C GLU A 25 -24.14 7.37 -20.02
N MET A 26 -24.78 6.32 -19.51
CA MET A 26 -24.13 5.35 -18.61
C MET A 26 -23.04 4.54 -19.33
N LEU A 27 -23.23 4.20 -20.61
CA LEU A 27 -22.23 3.49 -21.41
C LEU A 27 -20.95 4.32 -21.61
N ILE A 28 -21.08 5.62 -21.89
CA ILE A 28 -19.92 6.51 -22.03
C ILE A 28 -19.18 6.63 -20.69
N VAL A 29 -19.91 6.75 -19.58
CA VAL A 29 -19.31 6.81 -18.22
C VAL A 29 -18.54 5.53 -17.90
N LEU A 30 -19.14 4.36 -18.13
CA LEU A 30 -18.45 3.07 -17.93
C LEU A 30 -17.23 2.93 -18.83
N GLY A 31 -17.31 3.43 -20.08
CA GLY A 31 -16.19 3.46 -21.01
C GLY A 31 -15.02 4.33 -20.50
N ILE A 32 -15.31 5.52 -19.97
CA ILE A 32 -14.31 6.41 -19.39
C ILE A 32 -13.66 5.75 -18.15
N VAL A 33 -14.45 5.18 -17.24
CA VAL A 33 -13.92 4.49 -16.04
C VAL A 33 -13.05 3.30 -16.42
N ALA A 34 -13.45 2.52 -17.43
CA ALA A 34 -12.66 1.40 -17.93
C ALA A 34 -11.30 1.87 -18.51
N LEU A 35 -11.30 2.97 -19.29
CA LEU A 35 -10.07 3.56 -19.81
C LEU A 35 -9.13 4.03 -18.69
N LEU A 36 -9.67 4.70 -17.67
CA LEU A 36 -8.89 5.13 -16.51
C LEU A 36 -8.29 3.94 -15.75
N MET A 37 -9.05 2.85 -15.56
CA MET A 37 -8.57 1.63 -14.90
C MET A 37 -7.38 1.00 -15.65
N VAL A 38 -7.44 0.94 -16.98
CA VAL A 38 -6.33 0.41 -17.80
C VAL A 38 -5.05 1.22 -17.62
N ILE A 39 -5.14 2.53 -17.38
CA ILE A 39 -3.96 3.39 -17.12
C ILE A 39 -3.46 3.23 -15.68
N ILE A 40 -4.35 3.06 -14.70
CA ILE A 40 -3.99 3.00 -13.27
C ILE A 40 -3.37 1.65 -12.87
N ILE A 41 -3.93 0.53 -13.34
CA ILE A 41 -3.47 -0.83 -13.01
C ILE A 41 -1.97 -1.06 -13.28
N PRO A 42 -1.42 -0.76 -14.47
CA PRO A 42 0.01 -0.98 -14.74
C PRO A 42 0.90 -0.10 -13.86
N ASN A 43 0.42 1.10 -13.50
CA ASN A 43 1.15 2.00 -12.61
C ASN A 43 1.19 1.49 -11.15
N ILE A 44 0.19 0.74 -10.70
CA ILE A 44 0.16 0.15 -9.34
C ILE A 44 0.89 -1.20 -9.28
N SER A 45 0.75 -2.04 -10.30
CA SER A 45 1.24 -3.43 -10.30
C SER A 45 2.75 -3.55 -10.03
N GLY A 46 3.57 -2.63 -10.55
CA GLY A 46 5.02 -2.63 -10.36
C GLY A 46 5.51 -2.08 -9.00
N GLN A 47 4.66 -1.42 -8.22
CA GLN A 47 5.09 -0.76 -6.97
C GLN A 47 5.34 -1.77 -5.85
N LYS A 48 4.54 -2.84 -5.77
CA LYS A 48 4.65 -3.84 -4.70
C LYS A 48 6.03 -4.50 -4.67
N GLN A 49 6.51 -4.99 -5.82
CA GLN A 49 7.82 -5.63 -5.92
C GLN A 49 8.97 -4.69 -5.56
N ARG A 50 8.88 -3.41 -5.96
CA ARG A 50 9.88 -2.40 -5.58
C ARG A 50 9.88 -2.12 -4.09
N ILE A 51 8.70 -2.02 -3.48
CA ILE A 51 8.55 -1.83 -2.03
C ILE A 51 9.11 -3.03 -1.28
N ASP A 52 8.79 -4.26 -1.71
CA ASP A 52 9.27 -5.48 -1.07
C ASP A 52 10.81 -5.58 -1.16
N LYS A 53 11.39 -5.27 -2.32
CA LYS A 53 12.85 -5.22 -2.50
C LYS A 53 13.49 -4.16 -1.59
N GLN A 54 12.95 -2.94 -1.58
CA GLN A 54 13.47 -1.86 -0.73
C GLN A 54 13.35 -2.20 0.76
N ALA A 55 12.26 -2.83 1.18
CA ALA A 55 12.07 -3.26 2.56
C ALA A 55 13.11 -4.32 2.98
N ASN A 56 13.42 -5.26 2.08
CA ASN A 56 14.46 -6.26 2.32
C ASN A 56 15.86 -5.63 2.37
N GLU A 57 16.16 -4.69 1.47
CA GLU A 57 17.43 -3.95 1.50
C GLU A 57 17.60 -3.14 2.79
N ASN A 58 16.55 -2.42 3.20
CA ASN A 58 16.57 -1.60 4.41
C ASN A 58 16.76 -2.45 5.67
N ILE A 59 16.08 -3.59 5.80
CA ILE A 59 16.23 -4.43 6.99
C ILE A 59 17.62 -5.07 7.04
N THR A 60 18.18 -5.46 5.89
CA THR A 60 19.57 -5.93 5.78
C THR A 60 20.56 -4.86 6.23
N GLU A 61 20.39 -3.62 5.76
CA GLU A 61 21.25 -2.50 6.16
C GLU A 61 21.16 -2.22 7.66
N ILE A 62 19.94 -2.23 8.22
CA ILE A 62 19.74 -2.05 9.67
C ILE A 62 20.47 -3.16 10.44
N VAL A 63 20.22 -4.43 10.12
CA VAL A 63 20.84 -5.55 10.85
C VAL A 63 22.36 -5.52 10.72
N SER A 64 22.90 -5.27 9.52
CA SER A 64 24.35 -5.16 9.31
C SER A 64 24.95 -3.96 10.06
N THR A 65 24.30 -2.80 10.05
CA THR A 65 24.77 -1.62 10.78
C THR A 65 24.77 -1.86 12.28
N GLN A 66 23.73 -2.52 12.80
CA GLN A 66 23.62 -2.81 14.23
C GLN A 66 24.59 -3.91 14.67
N ALA A 67 24.80 -4.95 13.84
CA ALA A 67 25.80 -5.98 14.06
C ALA A 67 27.22 -5.40 14.09
N ASN A 68 27.52 -4.49 13.16
CA ASN A 68 28.76 -3.72 13.14
C ASN A 68 28.93 -2.87 14.40
N ALA A 69 27.89 -2.12 14.78
CA ALA A 69 27.94 -1.26 15.97
C ALA A 69 28.19 -2.08 17.24
N TYR A 70 27.55 -3.25 17.37
CA TYR A 70 27.80 -4.17 18.46
C TYR A 70 29.25 -4.69 18.44
N TYR A 71 29.74 -5.15 17.28
CA TYR A 71 31.11 -5.64 17.11
C TYR A 71 32.18 -4.58 17.45
N LEU A 72 31.93 -3.31 17.12
CA LEU A 72 32.83 -2.20 17.42
C LEU A 72 32.88 -1.85 18.92
N VAL A 73 31.78 -2.08 19.66
CA VAL A 73 31.67 -1.73 21.09
C VAL A 73 32.14 -2.88 21.98
N GLU A 74 31.64 -4.09 21.74
CA GLU A 74 31.90 -5.27 22.59
C GLU A 74 33.12 -6.09 22.13
N GLY A 75 33.62 -5.84 20.92
CA GLY A 75 34.78 -6.51 20.36
C GLY A 75 34.47 -7.87 19.72
N SER A 76 35.49 -8.46 19.10
CA SER A 76 35.37 -9.63 18.21
C SER A 76 35.20 -10.99 18.91
N GLY A 77 35.00 -11.00 20.23
CA GLY A 77 35.03 -12.22 21.04
C GLY A 77 33.68 -12.97 21.10
N GLN A 78 32.57 -12.31 20.79
CA GLN A 78 31.23 -12.89 20.82
C GLN A 78 30.61 -12.97 19.44
N ALA A 79 29.97 -14.11 19.15
CA ALA A 79 29.18 -14.27 17.94
C ALA A 79 27.96 -13.34 18.01
N VAL A 80 27.79 -12.50 17.00
CA VAL A 80 26.62 -11.61 16.91
C VAL A 80 25.40 -12.48 16.60
N THR A 81 24.34 -12.36 17.39
CA THR A 81 23.05 -13.00 17.09
C THR A 81 21.92 -11.99 17.17
N LEU A 82 20.78 -12.27 16.52
CA LEU A 82 19.63 -11.38 16.60
C LEU A 82 19.13 -11.23 18.04
N GLU A 83 19.20 -12.29 18.85
CA GLU A 83 18.78 -12.27 20.25
C GLU A 83 19.66 -11.34 21.07
N ILE A 84 20.98 -11.35 20.84
CA ILE A 84 21.92 -10.44 21.51
C ILE A 84 21.66 -8.99 21.07
N LEU A 85 21.46 -8.76 19.76
CA LEU A 85 21.15 -7.42 19.26
C LEU A 85 19.84 -6.86 19.84
N VAL A 86 18.85 -7.71 20.15
CA VAL A 86 17.63 -7.29 20.84
C VAL A 86 17.86 -7.09 22.34
N ALA A 87 18.57 -8.01 22.99
CA ALA A 87 18.85 -7.96 24.42
C ALA A 87 19.67 -6.72 24.82
N GLU A 88 20.66 -6.38 24.00
CA GLU A 88 21.52 -5.20 24.16
C GLU A 88 20.90 -3.91 23.58
N GLY A 89 19.69 -3.99 23.03
CA GLY A 89 18.91 -2.84 22.58
C GLY A 89 19.32 -2.22 21.24
N TYR A 90 20.19 -2.88 20.47
CA TYR A 90 20.56 -2.47 19.11
C TYR A 90 19.41 -2.66 18.11
N LEU A 91 18.55 -3.66 18.34
CA LEU A 91 17.35 -3.94 17.55
C LEU A 91 16.10 -3.98 18.43
N THR A 92 14.98 -3.50 17.89
CA THR A 92 13.67 -3.75 18.49
C THR A 92 13.18 -5.17 18.15
N GLU A 93 12.32 -5.74 19.00
CA GLU A 93 11.67 -7.04 18.72
C GLU A 93 10.96 -7.05 17.36
N LYS A 94 10.38 -5.92 16.97
CA LYS A 94 9.72 -5.77 15.67
C LYS A 94 10.74 -5.91 14.51
N GLN A 95 11.90 -5.28 14.62
CA GLN A 95 12.94 -5.37 13.60
C GLN A 95 13.54 -6.77 13.52
N ALA A 96 13.78 -7.43 14.65
CA ALA A 96 14.28 -8.81 14.67
C ALA A 96 13.30 -9.77 13.98
N LYS A 97 12.01 -9.68 14.34
CA LYS A 97 10.95 -10.49 13.71
C LYS A 97 10.80 -10.21 12.21
N GLU A 98 10.91 -8.95 11.82
CA GLU A 98 10.85 -8.55 10.41
C GLU A 98 12.07 -9.06 9.64
N ALA A 99 13.25 -9.05 10.25
CA ALA A 99 14.47 -9.62 9.68
C ALA A 99 14.35 -11.14 9.48
N GLU A 100 13.86 -11.88 10.47
CA GLU A 100 13.60 -13.32 10.34
C GLU A 100 12.63 -13.63 9.20
N THR A 101 11.57 -12.83 9.07
CA THR A 101 10.53 -13.06 8.06
C THR A 101 11.02 -12.72 6.64
N ARG A 102 11.84 -11.69 6.49
CA ARG A 102 12.23 -11.14 5.19
C ARG A 102 13.57 -11.64 4.67
N ILE A 103 14.53 -11.82 5.56
CA ILE A 103 15.95 -12.06 5.23
C ILE A 103 16.53 -13.26 6.01
N GLY A 104 15.68 -14.16 6.52
CA GLY A 104 16.07 -15.31 7.33
C GLY A 104 17.29 -16.09 6.80
N ASP A 105 17.30 -16.38 5.50
CA ASP A 105 18.39 -17.13 4.85
C ASP A 105 19.72 -16.35 4.78
N GLN A 106 19.67 -15.02 4.87
CA GLN A 106 20.83 -14.13 4.80
C GLN A 106 21.39 -13.78 6.17
N LEU A 107 20.59 -13.92 7.23
CA LEU A 107 20.98 -13.58 8.61
C LEU A 107 22.30 -14.23 9.05
N PRO A 108 22.54 -15.54 8.85
CA PRO A 108 23.79 -16.15 9.31
C PRO A 108 25.02 -15.49 8.71
N SER A 109 24.96 -15.11 7.44
CA SER A 109 26.07 -14.45 6.73
C SER A 109 26.28 -13.02 7.21
N LEU A 110 25.19 -12.27 7.43
CA LEU A 110 25.24 -10.88 7.90
C LEU A 110 25.76 -10.75 9.33
N LEU A 111 25.55 -11.79 10.15
CA LEU A 111 25.95 -11.82 11.56
C LEU A 111 27.33 -12.48 11.78
N ALA A 112 27.75 -13.37 10.87
CA ALA A 112 29.06 -14.02 10.94
C ALA A 112 30.22 -13.11 10.52
N ASN A 113 29.96 -12.16 9.62
CA ASN A 113 30.92 -11.15 9.19
C ASN A 113 30.24 -9.77 9.29
N PRO A 114 30.08 -9.24 10.51
CA PRO A 114 29.55 -7.88 10.70
C PRO A 114 30.43 -6.87 9.96
#